data_AF-A0A351Q6U2-F1
#
_entry.id   AF-A0A351Q6U2-F1
#
_cell.length_a   1.000
_cell.length_b   1.000
_cell.length_c   1.000
_cell.angle_alpha   90.00
_cell.angle_beta   90.00
_cell.angle_gamma   90.00
#
_symmetry.space_group_name_H-M   'P 1'
#
loop_
_entity.id
_entity.type
_entity.pdbx_description
1 polymer ?
#
loop_
_entity_poly.entity_id
_entity_poly.type
_entity_poly.pdbx_seq_one_letter_code
_entity_poly.pdbx_strand_id
1 'polypeptide(L)'
;KVFILPGVGPLASAKSAEWIRNNVAGVHIPDAIIKRLAGAQDQKQEGVNICIDMINEIREIEGASGVHIMAYRQEERIAEIVEKTKVLGNRTPWHPQS
;
A
#
# COMPACT_ATOMS: atom_id res chain seq x y z
N LYS A 1 -23.57 10.65 -7.88
CA LYS A 1 -22.60 10.41 -6.78
C LYS A 1 -21.32 9.87 -7.39
N VAL A 2 -20.16 10.31 -6.90
CA VAL A 2 -18.84 9.79 -7.31
C VAL A 2 -18.26 9.00 -6.14
N PHE A 3 -17.56 7.92 -6.41
CA PHE A 3 -16.83 7.14 -5.42
C PHE A 3 -15.34 7.22 -5.74
N ILE A 4 -14.52 7.51 -4.73
CA ILE A 4 -13.08 7.68 -4.89
C ILE A 4 -12.37 6.51 -4.24
N LEU A 5 -11.44 5.90 -4.99
CA LEU A 5 -10.59 4.80 -4.52
C LEU A 5 -9.13 5.24 -4.67
N PRO A 6 -8.47 5.72 -3.59
CA PRO A 6 -7.06 6.03 -3.63
C PRO A 6 -6.24 4.77 -3.96
N GLY A 7 -5.27 4.93 -4.88
CA GLY A 7 -4.33 3.88 -5.23
C GLY A 7 -3.24 3.73 -4.18
N VAL A 8 -2.97 2.50 -3.74
CA VAL A 8 -1.94 2.19 -2.74
C VAL A 8 -1.09 1.02 -3.20
N GLY A 9 0.19 0.99 -2.86
CA GLY A 9 1.07 -0.12 -3.21
C GLY A 9 2.35 -0.14 -2.36
N PRO A 10 2.89 -1.34 -2.05
CA PRO A 10 4.09 -1.46 -1.23
C PRO A 10 5.34 -1.01 -1.99
N LEU A 11 6.24 -0.32 -1.27
CA LEU A 11 7.56 0.07 -1.80
C LEU A 11 8.56 -1.06 -1.60
N ALA A 12 9.24 -1.50 -2.67
CA ALA A 12 10.15 -2.65 -2.58
C ALA A 12 11.45 -2.37 -1.80
N SER A 13 11.91 -1.12 -1.76
CA SER A 13 13.14 -0.71 -1.07
C SER A 13 13.24 0.81 -0.94
N ALA A 14 14.13 1.30 -0.07
CA ALA A 14 14.49 2.71 0.02
C ALA A 14 15.02 3.26 -1.31
N LYS A 15 15.85 2.48 -2.02
CA LYS A 15 16.38 2.85 -3.34
C LYS A 15 15.27 3.02 -4.38
N SER A 16 14.30 2.11 -4.40
CA SER A 16 13.14 2.22 -5.28
C SER A 16 12.29 3.44 -4.95
N ALA A 17 12.08 3.73 -3.67
CA ALA A 17 11.36 4.92 -3.22
C ALA A 17 12.07 6.22 -3.63
N GLU A 18 13.39 6.30 -3.47
CA GLU A 18 14.19 7.45 -3.95
C GLU A 18 14.11 7.61 -5.46
N TRP A 19 14.19 6.52 -6.21
CA TRP A 19 14.07 6.56 -7.66
C TRP A 19 12.69 7.11 -8.07
N ILE A 20 11.61 6.61 -7.47
CA ILE A 20 10.25 7.09 -7.75
C ILE A 20 10.14 8.58 -7.45
N ARG A 21 10.60 9.02 -6.27
CA ARG A 21 10.60 10.43 -5.86
C ARG A 21 11.31 11.35 -6.85
N ASN A 22 12.43 10.89 -7.41
CA ASN A 22 13.27 11.72 -8.28
C ASN A 22 12.86 11.66 -9.77
N ASN A 23 12.16 10.61 -10.19
CA ASN A 23 11.93 10.32 -11.61
C ASN A 23 10.45 10.31 -12.02
N VAL A 24 9.50 10.25 -11.08
CA VAL A 24 8.07 10.27 -11.38
C VAL A 24 7.49 11.64 -11.07
N ALA A 25 7.08 12.35 -12.13
CA ALA A 25 6.53 13.69 -12.01
C ALA A 25 5.28 13.72 -11.11
N GLY A 26 5.25 14.68 -10.18
CA GLY A 26 4.14 14.85 -9.24
C GLY A 26 4.14 13.87 -8.05
N VAL A 27 5.10 12.95 -7.96
CA VAL A 27 5.21 12.07 -6.79
C VAL A 27 6.04 12.73 -5.70
N HIS A 28 5.46 12.79 -4.50
CA HIS A 28 6.15 13.22 -3.30
C HIS A 28 6.24 12.04 -2.32
N ILE A 29 7.47 11.68 -1.92
CA ILE A 29 7.73 10.67 -0.89
C ILE A 29 8.53 11.35 0.23
N PRO A 30 7.96 11.44 1.46
CA PRO A 30 8.63 12.10 2.58
C PRO A 30 9.95 11.40 2.97
N ASP A 31 10.94 12.19 3.43
CA ASP A 31 12.23 11.65 3.91
C ASP A 31 12.07 10.61 5.02
N ALA A 32 11.07 10.77 5.89
CA ALA A 32 10.76 9.84 6.95
C ALA A 32 10.44 8.43 6.43
N ILE A 33 9.74 8.33 5.29
CA ILE A 33 9.38 7.05 4.65
C ILE A 33 10.63 6.36 4.10
N ILE A 34 11.51 7.11 3.44
CA ILE A 34 12.76 6.57 2.89
C ILE A 34 13.70 6.14 4.02
N LYS A 35 13.80 6.93 5.09
CA LYS A 35 14.59 6.59 6.28
C LYS A 35 14.07 5.33 6.97
N ARG A 36 12.74 5.18 7.09
CA ARG A 36 12.09 3.99 7.66
C ARG A 36 12.40 2.74 6.84
N LEU A 37 12.32 2.83 5.52
CA LEU A 37 12.72 1.74 4.61
C LEU A 37 14.22 1.42 4.74
N ALA A 38 15.09 2.42 4.75
CA ALA A 38 16.53 2.22 4.78
C ALA A 38 17.02 1.57 6.09
N GLY A 39 16.35 1.87 7.21
CA GLY A 39 16.66 1.31 8.52
C GLY A 39 16.06 -0.08 8.79
N ALA A 40 15.22 -0.61 7.90
CA ALA A 40 14.58 -1.90 8.08
C ALA A 40 15.53 -3.07 7.77
N GLN A 41 15.46 -4.13 8.57
CA GLN A 41 16.17 -5.38 8.29
C GLN A 41 15.63 -6.06 7.01
N ASP A 42 14.32 -6.03 6.82
CA ASP A 42 13.65 -6.46 5.60
C ASP A 42 12.86 -5.28 5.02
N GLN A 43 13.43 -4.62 4.01
CA GLN A 43 12.80 -3.45 3.38
C GLN A 43 11.53 -3.81 2.61
N LYS A 44 11.41 -5.03 2.08
CA LYS A 44 10.20 -5.46 1.37
C LYS A 44 9.05 -5.59 2.35
N GLN A 45 9.30 -6.25 3.48
CA GLN A 45 8.32 -6.36 4.56
C GLN A 45 7.95 -4.99 5.11
N GLU A 46 8.92 -4.09 5.26
CA GLU A 46 8.64 -2.75 5.74
C GLU A 46 7.83 -1.92 4.73
N GLY A 47 8.07 -2.09 3.43
CA GLY A 47 7.21 -1.53 2.39
C GLY A 47 5.77 -2.00 2.47
N VAL A 48 5.54 -3.27 2.81
CA VAL A 48 4.21 -3.82 3.10
C VAL A 48 3.62 -3.16 4.34
N ASN A 49 4.39 -3.02 5.43
CA ASN A 49 3.93 -2.38 6.67
C ASN A 49 3.52 -0.91 6.42
N ILE A 50 4.32 -0.14 5.67
CA ILE A 50 3.99 1.25 5.30
C ILE A 50 2.71 1.30 4.45
N CYS A 51 2.52 0.35 3.54
CA CYS A 51 1.28 0.26 2.75
C CYS A 51 0.06 -0.01 3.64
N ILE A 52 0.19 -0.89 4.63
CA ILE A 52 -0.87 -1.19 5.62
C ILE A 52 -1.20 0.06 6.45
N ASP A 53 -0.18 0.79 6.93
CA ASP A 53 -0.38 2.03 7.67
C ASP A 53 -1.16 3.05 6.84
N MET A 54 -0.77 3.24 5.57
CA MET A 54 -1.45 4.15 4.65
C MET A 54 -2.90 3.74 4.37
N ILE A 55 -3.20 2.43 4.23
CA ILE A 55 -4.57 1.94 4.08
C ILE A 55 -5.41 2.26 5.32
N ASN A 56 -4.84 2.06 6.52
CA ASN A 56 -5.53 2.37 7.77
C ASN A 56 -5.82 3.87 7.90
N GLU A 57 -4.88 4.74 7.51
CA GLU A 57 -5.10 6.20 7.50
C GLU A 57 -6.15 6.61 6.47
N ILE A 58 -6.09 6.07 5.23
CA ILE A 58 -7.06 6.37 4.18
C ILE A 58 -8.49 5.98 4.59
N ARG A 59 -8.64 4.89 5.35
CA ARG A 59 -9.95 4.45 5.86
C ARG A 59 -10.64 5.52 6.73
N GLU A 60 -9.86 6.34 7.42
CA GLU A 60 -10.39 7.40 8.29
C GLU A 60 -10.68 8.71 7.52
N ILE A 61 -10.37 8.78 6.22
CA ILE A 61 -10.62 9.96 5.38
C ILE A 61 -12.06 9.99 4.89
N GLU A 62 -12.80 11.04 5.23
CA GLU A 62 -14.15 11.26 4.72
C GLU A 62 -14.15 11.35 3.18
N GLY A 63 -15.03 10.58 2.54
CA GLY A 63 -15.16 10.53 1.08
C GLY A 63 -14.30 9.49 0.38
N ALA A 64 -13.40 8.80 1.09
CA ALA A 64 -12.75 7.60 0.58
C ALA A 64 -13.72 6.41 0.61
N SER A 65 -13.95 5.78 -0.54
CA SER A 65 -14.91 4.66 -0.68
C SER A 65 -14.26 3.28 -0.59
N GLY A 66 -12.94 3.23 -0.42
CA GLY A 66 -12.11 2.03 -0.44
C GLY A 66 -10.70 2.35 -0.95
N VAL A 67 -9.94 1.32 -1.30
CA VAL A 67 -8.58 1.46 -1.84
C VAL A 67 -8.41 0.59 -3.09
N HIS A 68 -7.61 1.04 -4.04
CA HIS A 68 -7.13 0.23 -5.16
C HIS A 68 -5.70 -0.24 -4.86
N ILE A 69 -5.53 -1.51 -4.52
CA ILE A 69 -4.22 -2.08 -4.21
C ILE A 69 -3.49 -2.42 -5.52
N MET A 70 -2.33 -1.81 -5.73
CA MET A 70 -1.42 -2.04 -6.83
C MET A 70 -0.20 -2.81 -6.30
N ALA A 71 -0.05 -4.08 -6.71
CA ALA A 71 1.03 -4.96 -6.25
C ALA A 71 1.78 -5.60 -7.42
N TYR A 72 2.32 -4.77 -8.31
CA TYR A 72 3.10 -5.24 -9.47
C TYR A 72 4.32 -6.03 -9.01
N ARG A 73 4.39 -7.33 -9.38
CA ARG A 73 5.45 -8.28 -9.01
C ARG A 73 5.57 -8.54 -7.50
N GLN A 74 4.52 -8.23 -6.74
CA GLN A 74 4.40 -8.50 -5.31
C GLN A 74 3.01 -9.06 -4.99
N GLU A 75 2.43 -9.80 -5.93
CA GLU A 75 1.08 -10.34 -5.84
C GLU A 75 0.90 -11.25 -4.62
N GLU A 76 1.97 -11.92 -4.19
CA GLU A 76 2.02 -12.75 -2.98
C GLU A 76 1.78 -11.94 -1.68
N ARG A 77 2.03 -10.63 -1.71
CA ARG A 77 1.84 -9.73 -0.55
C ARG A 77 0.42 -9.19 -0.45
N ILE A 78 -0.41 -9.36 -1.49
CA ILE A 78 -1.79 -8.86 -1.48
C ILE A 78 -2.59 -9.52 -0.36
N ALA A 79 -2.48 -10.85 -0.21
CA ALA A 79 -3.19 -11.59 0.83
C ALA A 79 -2.81 -11.07 2.23
N GLU A 80 -1.51 -10.88 2.48
CA GLU A 80 -1.00 -10.34 3.74
C GLU A 80 -1.56 -8.93 4.04
N ILE A 81 -1.57 -8.03 3.05
CA ILE A 81 -2.10 -6.66 3.22
C ILE A 81 -3.60 -6.71 3.56
N VAL A 82 -4.38 -7.51 2.83
CA VAL A 82 -5.82 -7.64 3.04
C VAL A 82 -6.15 -8.21 4.41
N GLU A 83 -5.40 -9.24 4.84
CA GLU A 83 -5.56 -9.86 6.16
C GLU A 83 -5.20 -8.89 7.29
N LYS A 84 -4.02 -8.27 7.22
CA LYS A 84 -3.52 -7.40 8.31
C LYS A 84 -4.33 -6.11 8.47
N THR A 85 -4.85 -5.55 7.38
CA THR A 85 -5.73 -4.37 7.44
C THR A 85 -7.13 -4.70 7.96
N LYS A 86 -7.50 -5.99 8.00
CA LYS A 86 -8.86 -6.48 8.29
C LYS A 86 -9.92 -5.80 7.44
N VAL A 87 -9.54 -5.32 6.25
CA VAL A 87 -10.41 -4.48 5.41
C VAL A 87 -11.70 -5.21 5.04
N LEU A 88 -11.67 -6.54 4.96
CA LEU A 88 -12.84 -7.35 4.63
C LEU A 88 -13.92 -7.31 5.72
N GLY A 89 -13.58 -7.10 7.00
CA GLY A 89 -14.53 -7.22 8.10
C GLY A 89 -15.21 -8.60 8.07
N ASN A 90 -16.54 -8.62 7.93
CA ASN A 90 -17.33 -9.85 7.84
C ASN A 90 -17.54 -10.35 6.40
N ARG A 91 -16.89 -9.74 5.40
CA ARG A 91 -17.03 -10.11 4.00
C ARG A 91 -16.12 -11.28 3.66
N THR A 92 -16.64 -12.25 2.92
CA THR A 92 -15.85 -13.35 2.37
C THR A 92 -15.25 -12.93 1.03
N PRO A 93 -13.94 -13.17 0.77
CA PRO A 93 -13.36 -12.99 -0.55
C PRO A 93 -14.17 -13.74 -1.62
N TRP A 94 -14.37 -13.10 -2.76
CA TRP A 94 -15.05 -13.74 -3.88
C TRP A 94 -14.09 -14.73 -4.56
N HIS A 95 -14.50 -15.99 -4.63
CA HIS A 95 -13.84 -17.03 -5.39
C HIS A 95 -14.79 -17.45 -6.52
N PRO A 96 -14.58 -17.00 -7.78
CA PRO A 96 -15.33 -17.57 -8.89
C PRO A 96 -15.01 -19.06 -8.92
N GLN A 97 -16.04 -19.90 -8.98
CA GLN A 97 -15.83 -21.31 -9.27
C GLN A 97 -15.10 -21.40 -10.62
N SER A 98 -13.95 -22.08 -10.60
CA SER A 98 -13.20 -22.47 -11.79
C SER A 98 -14.02 -23.39 -12.68
#